data_AF-A0A2T7DKF4-F1
#
_entry.id   AF-A0A2T7DKF4-F1
#
_cell.length_a   1.000
_cell.length_b   1.000
_cell.length_c   1.000
_cell.angle_alpha   90.00
_cell.angle_beta   90.00
_cell.angle_gamma   90.00
#
_symmetry.space_group_name_H-M   'P 1'
#
loop_
_entity.id
_entity.type
_entity.pdbx_description
1 polymer ?
#
loop_
_entity_poly.entity_id
_entity_poly.type
_entity_poly.pdbx_seq_one_letter_code
_entity_poly.pdbx_strand_id
1 'polypeptide(L)'
;MLGAEGSAEDESDSEESQSESTQVEEDLALLEVITSVARKSKNLNQKRQRTSTTASPASSTPGSDESHADDEGEGFLTAKSHYVETLENMWAKKKEFETFKENRKQERHDQIIALEKEKLELRKKDLELRKWIQDNTVMSTDISGMNPQQQKYFLSLQDEIFARRFGAGSG
;
A
#
# COMPACT_ATOMS: atom_id res chain seq x y z
N MET A 1 1.98 -75.46 12.21
CA MET A 1 0.70 -74.75 12.05
C MET A 1 0.98 -73.28 12.35
N LEU A 2 1.05 -72.46 11.29
CA LEU A 2 0.11 -71.35 11.02
C LEU A 2 0.23 -70.28 12.12
N GLY A 3 0.91 -69.14 11.95
CA GLY A 3 0.94 -68.26 10.78
C GLY A 3 -0.16 -67.21 10.95
N ALA A 4 0.22 -65.99 11.34
CA ALA A 4 -0.53 -64.75 11.10
C ALA A 4 0.34 -63.56 11.49
N GLU A 5 0.92 -62.94 10.47
CA GLU A 5 1.43 -61.58 10.48
C GLU A 5 0.28 -60.60 10.71
N GLY A 6 0.57 -59.51 11.39
CA GLY A 6 -0.33 -58.37 11.55
C GLY A 6 0.49 -57.10 11.53
N SER A 7 0.77 -56.61 10.32
CA SER A 7 1.25 -55.25 10.07
C SER A 7 0.27 -54.24 10.67
N ALA A 8 0.79 -53.33 11.48
CA ALA A 8 0.20 -52.02 11.69
C ALA A 8 1.20 -51.01 11.12
N GLU A 9 1.06 -50.76 9.82
CA GLU A 9 1.47 -49.49 9.23
C GLU A 9 0.38 -48.50 9.66
N ASP A 10 0.74 -47.47 10.41
CA ASP A 10 -0.09 -46.28 10.52
C ASP A 10 0.74 -45.10 10.05
N GLU A 11 0.26 -44.54 8.95
CA GLU A 11 0.77 -43.38 8.27
C GLU A 11 0.53 -42.14 9.15
N SER A 12 1.53 -41.27 9.24
CA SER A 12 1.28 -39.87 9.61
C SER A 12 2.14 -39.02 8.71
N ASP A 13 1.58 -38.83 7.51
CA ASP A 13 2.01 -37.89 6.51
C ASP A 13 1.19 -36.59 6.67
N SER A 14 1.85 -35.46 6.37
CA SER A 14 1.23 -34.21 5.91
C SER A 14 0.36 -33.35 6.87
N GLU A 15 1.00 -32.52 7.70
CA GLU A 15 0.37 -31.27 8.22
C GLU A 15 0.95 -29.97 7.60
N GLU A 16 1.78 -30.05 6.56
CA GLU A 16 2.44 -28.85 5.96
C GLU A 16 1.71 -28.26 4.73
N SER A 17 0.49 -28.66 4.42
CA SER A 17 -0.22 -28.20 3.20
C SER A 17 -1.37 -27.21 3.43
N GLN A 18 -1.69 -26.86 4.67
CA GLN A 18 -2.82 -25.94 4.94
C GLN A 18 -2.43 -24.46 4.89
N SER A 19 -1.16 -24.11 5.14
CA SER A 19 -0.71 -22.70 5.21
C SER A 19 -0.53 -22.04 3.85
N GLU A 20 -0.28 -22.82 2.79
CA GLU A 20 -0.07 -22.30 1.43
C GLU A 20 -1.40 -22.10 0.68
N SER A 21 -2.44 -22.86 1.03
CA SER A 21 -3.76 -22.76 0.40
C SER A 21 -4.51 -21.49 0.79
N THR A 22 -4.33 -20.99 2.02
CA THR A 22 -5.00 -19.77 2.49
C THR A 22 -4.38 -18.51 1.90
N GLN A 23 -3.05 -18.50 1.70
CA GLN A 23 -2.34 -17.37 1.10
C GLN A 23 -2.76 -17.12 -0.35
N VAL A 24 -2.96 -18.18 -1.13
CA VAL A 24 -3.40 -18.09 -2.54
C VAL A 24 -4.86 -17.64 -2.63
N GLU A 25 -5.71 -18.06 -1.69
CA GLU A 25 -7.12 -17.67 -1.63
C GLU A 25 -7.29 -16.20 -1.23
N GLU A 26 -6.47 -15.71 -0.30
CA GLU A 26 -6.38 -14.29 0.07
C GLU A 26 -5.86 -13.42 -1.09
N ASP A 27 -4.85 -13.88 -1.81
CA ASP A 27 -4.31 -13.18 -2.99
C ASP A 27 -5.34 -13.10 -4.12
N LEU A 28 -6.14 -14.16 -4.34
CA LEU A 28 -7.24 -14.17 -5.29
C LEU A 28 -8.36 -13.19 -4.91
N ALA A 29 -8.72 -13.13 -3.61
CA ALA A 29 -9.70 -12.18 -3.10
C ALA A 29 -9.24 -10.72 -3.29
N LEU A 30 -7.95 -10.44 -3.06
CA LEU A 30 -7.37 -9.12 -3.29
C LEU A 30 -7.42 -8.70 -4.77
N LEU A 31 -7.12 -9.63 -5.68
CA LEU A 31 -7.22 -9.44 -7.14
C LEU A 31 -8.66 -9.16 -7.60
N GLU A 32 -9.67 -9.80 -7.00
CA GLU A 32 -11.08 -9.54 -7.31
C GLU A 32 -11.52 -8.14 -6.88
N VAL A 33 -11.13 -7.70 -5.68
CA VAL A 33 -11.43 -6.36 -5.15
C VAL A 33 -10.79 -5.27 -6.02
N ILE A 34 -9.52 -5.43 -6.39
CA ILE A 34 -8.81 -4.49 -7.27
C ILE A 34 -9.52 -4.38 -8.63
N THR A 35 -9.92 -5.53 -9.20
CA THR A 35 -10.61 -5.56 -10.49
C THR A 35 -12.00 -4.92 -10.41
N SER A 36 -12.73 -5.11 -9.32
CA SER A 36 -14.04 -4.50 -9.07
C SER A 36 -13.95 -2.96 -9.01
N VAL A 37 -12.94 -2.43 -8.30
CA VAL A 37 -12.70 -0.99 -8.19
C VAL A 37 -12.32 -0.39 -9.55
N ALA A 38 -11.50 -1.08 -10.34
CA ALA A 38 -11.12 -0.65 -11.68
C ALA A 38 -12.29 -0.60 -12.68
N ARG A 39 -13.25 -1.54 -12.59
CA ARG A 39 -14.47 -1.54 -13.42
C ARG A 39 -15.40 -0.38 -13.07
N LYS A 40 -15.49 -0.01 -11.79
CA LYS A 40 -16.36 1.10 -11.33
C LYS A 40 -15.84 2.46 -11.83
N SER A 41 -14.53 2.64 -11.96
CA SER A 41 -13.92 3.91 -12.39
C SER A 41 -14.17 4.24 -13.87
N LYS A 42 -14.42 3.25 -14.74
CA LYS A 42 -14.66 3.48 -16.18
C LYS A 42 -16.08 3.98 -16.50
N ASN A 43 -17.00 3.96 -15.53
CA ASN A 43 -18.41 4.34 -15.74
C ASN A 43 -18.74 5.80 -15.34
N LEU A 44 -17.79 6.59 -14.83
CA LEU A 44 -18.04 7.95 -14.34
C LEU A 44 -17.78 9.06 -15.39
N ASN A 45 -17.85 8.76 -16.70
CA ASN A 45 -17.57 9.76 -17.75
C ASN A 45 -18.74 10.03 -18.73
N GLN A 46 -19.94 9.46 -18.52
CA GLN A 46 -21.07 9.67 -19.44
C GLN A 46 -22.22 10.53 -18.93
N LYS A 47 -22.18 11.07 -17.69
CA LYS A 47 -23.29 11.88 -17.16
C LYS A 47 -22.92 13.36 -16.96
N ARG A 48 -22.61 14.04 -18.06
CA ARG A 48 -22.76 15.51 -18.17
C ARG A 48 -23.95 15.80 -19.07
N GLN A 49 -25.16 15.52 -18.57
CA GLN A 49 -26.37 16.07 -19.16
C GLN A 49 -26.39 17.57 -18.85
N ARG A 50 -26.37 18.40 -19.89
CA ARG A 50 -26.73 19.83 -19.82
C ARG A 50 -28.20 19.90 -19.42
N THR A 51 -28.50 20.28 -18.19
CA THR A 51 -29.85 20.70 -17.78
C THR A 51 -29.98 22.19 -18.06
N SER A 52 -30.39 22.52 -19.27
CA SER A 52 -30.97 23.81 -19.61
C SER A 52 -32.41 23.85 -19.11
N THR A 53 -32.62 24.40 -17.91
CA THR A 53 -33.94 24.80 -17.41
C THR A 53 -33.77 25.99 -16.47
N THR A 54 -33.85 27.20 -17.01
CA THR A 54 -34.34 28.35 -16.22
C THR A 54 -35.43 29.00 -17.04
N ALA A 55 -36.65 28.80 -16.57
CA ALA A 55 -37.86 29.36 -17.13
C ALA A 55 -37.76 30.89 -17.21
N SER A 56 -38.20 31.46 -18.33
CA SER A 56 -38.48 32.88 -18.44
C SER A 56 -39.60 33.28 -17.48
N PRO A 57 -39.43 34.31 -16.62
CA PRO A 57 -40.57 34.96 -16.02
C PRO A 57 -41.07 36.03 -17.00
N ALA A 58 -42.28 35.84 -17.52
CA ALA A 58 -43.09 36.96 -17.99
C ALA A 58 -43.55 37.74 -16.74
N SER A 59 -43.15 38.99 -16.60
CA SER A 59 -43.71 39.89 -15.60
C SER A 59 -43.86 41.27 -16.21
N SER A 60 -45.13 41.67 -16.34
CA SER A 60 -45.60 42.94 -16.89
C SER A 60 -45.01 44.16 -16.18
N THR A 61 -44.81 45.22 -16.94
CA THR A 61 -44.63 46.59 -16.44
C THR A 61 -45.92 47.14 -15.83
N PRO A 62 -45.80 47.97 -14.79
CA PRO A 62 -46.48 49.26 -14.79
C PRO A 62 -45.51 50.39 -14.44
N GLY A 63 -45.57 51.48 -15.20
CA GLY A 63 -44.74 52.66 -14.97
C GLY A 63 -45.14 53.41 -13.71
N SER A 64 -44.19 54.14 -13.13
CA SER A 64 -44.43 55.49 -12.62
C SER A 64 -43.11 56.16 -12.25
N ASP A 65 -43.00 57.39 -12.75
CA ASP A 65 -42.42 58.56 -12.12
C ASP A 65 -40.91 58.78 -12.12
N GLU A 66 -40.60 60.02 -12.47
CA GLU A 66 -39.31 60.57 -12.82
C GLU A 66 -38.77 61.26 -11.56
N SER A 67 -37.79 60.66 -10.89
CA SER A 67 -37.01 61.38 -9.88
C SER A 67 -35.53 61.13 -10.10
N HIS A 68 -34.90 62.16 -10.66
CA HIS A 68 -33.46 62.34 -10.84
C HIS A 68 -32.77 62.31 -9.47
N ALA A 69 -31.96 61.29 -9.22
CA ALA A 69 -30.94 61.29 -8.20
C ALA A 69 -29.66 60.73 -8.83
N ASP A 70 -28.69 61.62 -9.04
CA ASP A 70 -27.36 61.30 -9.52
C ASP A 70 -26.59 60.51 -8.45
N ASP A 71 -26.64 59.18 -8.48
CA ASP A 71 -25.73 58.29 -7.70
C ASP A 71 -25.60 56.87 -8.31
N GLU A 72 -25.44 56.77 -9.63
CA GLU A 72 -25.49 55.48 -10.36
C GLU A 72 -24.10 54.80 -10.56
N GLY A 73 -23.07 55.25 -9.83
CA GLY A 73 -21.70 54.75 -9.98
C GLY A 73 -21.31 53.62 -9.01
N GLU A 74 -21.79 53.66 -7.77
CA GLU A 74 -21.26 52.83 -6.69
C GLU A 74 -21.84 51.41 -6.65
N GLY A 75 -23.11 51.22 -7.04
CA GLY A 75 -23.76 49.90 -7.04
C GLY A 75 -23.16 48.93 -8.06
N PHE A 76 -22.82 49.44 -9.26
CA PHE A 76 -22.18 48.64 -10.32
C PHE A 76 -20.75 48.22 -9.96
N LEU A 77 -19.98 49.12 -9.33
CA LEU A 77 -18.62 48.81 -8.87
C LEU A 77 -18.61 47.81 -7.71
N THR A 78 -19.54 47.94 -6.76
CA THR A 78 -19.74 46.99 -5.66
C THR A 78 -20.16 45.61 -6.17
N ALA A 79 -21.11 45.53 -7.11
CA ALA A 79 -21.52 44.28 -7.73
C ALA A 79 -20.38 43.60 -8.51
N LYS A 80 -19.58 44.40 -9.24
CA LYS A 80 -18.38 43.93 -9.93
C LYS A 80 -17.33 43.40 -8.95
N SER A 81 -17.10 44.10 -7.83
CA SER A 81 -16.18 43.65 -6.78
C SER A 81 -16.62 42.31 -6.18
N HIS A 82 -17.89 42.18 -5.83
CA HIS A 82 -18.45 40.93 -5.30
C HIS A 82 -18.34 39.76 -6.30
N TYR A 83 -18.52 40.02 -7.59
CA TYR A 83 -18.33 39.01 -8.64
C TYR A 83 -16.88 38.55 -8.75
N VAL A 84 -15.93 39.49 -8.71
CA VAL A 84 -14.49 39.17 -8.71
C VAL A 84 -14.11 38.37 -7.48
N GLU A 85 -14.54 38.78 -6.28
CA GLU A 85 -14.31 38.05 -5.03
C GLU A 85 -14.89 36.63 -5.08
N THR A 86 -16.09 36.47 -5.65
CA THR A 86 -16.72 35.15 -5.82
C THR A 86 -15.89 34.25 -6.74
N LEU A 87 -15.36 34.79 -7.85
CA LEU A 87 -14.49 34.05 -8.75
C LEU A 87 -13.17 33.67 -8.07
N GLU A 88 -12.54 34.59 -7.35
CA GLU A 88 -11.30 34.34 -6.62
C GLU A 88 -11.48 33.24 -5.57
N ASN A 89 -12.58 33.27 -4.81
CA ASN A 89 -12.94 32.22 -3.85
C ASN A 89 -13.13 30.85 -4.54
N MET A 90 -13.81 30.81 -5.69
CA MET A 90 -13.94 29.56 -6.46
C MET A 90 -12.59 29.03 -6.95
N TRP A 91 -11.70 29.92 -7.40
CA TRP A 91 -10.35 29.54 -7.83
C TRP A 91 -9.49 29.05 -6.66
N ALA A 92 -9.56 29.71 -5.51
CA ALA A 92 -8.87 29.29 -4.29
C ALA A 92 -9.35 27.89 -3.86
N LYS A 93 -10.66 27.68 -3.75
CA LYS A 93 -11.26 26.38 -3.42
C LYS A 93 -10.87 25.28 -4.41
N LYS A 94 -10.83 25.60 -5.71
CA LYS A 94 -10.39 24.65 -6.73
C LYS A 94 -8.93 24.24 -6.50
N LYS A 95 -8.04 25.20 -6.22
CA LYS A 95 -6.62 24.93 -5.94
C LYS A 95 -6.45 24.08 -4.68
N GLU A 96 -7.16 24.42 -3.61
CA GLU A 96 -7.17 23.64 -2.35
C GLU A 96 -7.68 22.21 -2.56
N PHE A 97 -8.70 22.03 -3.39
CA PHE A 97 -9.22 20.71 -3.68
C PHE A 97 -8.20 19.85 -4.46
N GLU A 98 -7.51 20.43 -5.44
CA GLU A 98 -6.46 19.71 -6.17
C GLU A 98 -5.26 19.36 -5.28
N THR A 99 -4.81 20.28 -4.42
CA THR A 99 -3.72 19.99 -3.46
C THR A 99 -4.14 18.94 -2.44
N PHE A 100 -5.38 19.00 -1.93
CA PHE A 100 -5.92 17.96 -1.04
C PHE A 100 -5.91 16.59 -1.72
N LYS A 101 -6.32 16.52 -2.99
CA LYS A 101 -6.35 15.28 -3.75
C LYS A 101 -4.94 14.71 -3.95
N GLU A 102 -3.98 15.58 -4.23
CA GLU A 102 -2.58 15.19 -4.42
C GLU A 102 -1.95 14.74 -3.12
N ASN A 103 -2.15 15.47 -2.02
CA ASN A 103 -1.70 15.08 -0.69
C ASN A 103 -2.25 13.71 -0.29
N ARG A 104 -3.53 13.43 -0.60
CA ARG A 104 -4.12 12.11 -0.33
C ARG A 104 -3.47 10.99 -1.14
N LYS A 105 -2.96 11.26 -2.35
CA LYS A 105 -2.18 10.27 -3.12
C LYS A 105 -0.80 10.09 -2.51
N GLN A 106 -0.12 11.20 -2.20
CA GLN A 106 1.20 11.18 -1.60
C GLN A 106 1.20 10.40 -0.28
N GLU A 107 0.22 10.64 0.59
CA GLU A 107 0.06 9.91 1.85
C GLU A 107 -0.03 8.40 1.64
N ARG A 108 -0.79 7.94 0.63
CA ARG A 108 -0.86 6.51 0.30
C ARG A 108 0.47 5.97 -0.23
N HIS A 109 1.17 6.75 -1.05
CA HIS A 109 2.49 6.37 -1.54
C HIS A 109 3.50 6.25 -0.40
N ASP A 110 3.50 7.20 0.53
CA ASP A 110 4.40 7.19 1.69
C ASP A 110 4.11 6.00 2.60
N GLN A 111 2.84 5.66 2.81
CA GLN A 111 2.44 4.47 3.58
C GLN A 111 2.95 3.17 2.93
N ILE A 112 2.81 3.04 1.60
CA ILE A 112 3.30 1.86 0.86
C ILE A 112 4.82 1.75 1.01
N ILE A 113 5.55 2.85 0.80
CA ILE A 113 7.01 2.87 0.93
C ILE A 113 7.45 2.50 2.36
N ALA A 114 6.74 3.00 3.38
CA ALA A 114 7.05 2.67 4.77
C ALA A 114 6.86 1.17 5.04
N LEU A 115 5.74 0.59 4.60
CA LEU A 115 5.48 -0.84 4.74
C LEU A 115 6.49 -1.72 3.98
N GLU A 116 6.87 -1.33 2.77
CA GLU A 116 7.89 -2.07 2.00
C GLU A 116 9.26 -2.04 2.66
N LYS A 117 9.65 -0.89 3.23
CA LYS A 117 10.89 -0.77 4.01
C LYS A 117 10.87 -1.66 5.24
N GLU A 118 9.76 -1.67 5.98
CA GLU A 118 9.61 -2.54 7.15
C GLU A 118 9.69 -4.02 6.77
N LYS A 119 8.99 -4.44 5.71
CA LYS A 119 9.03 -5.81 5.20
C LYS A 119 10.45 -6.22 4.79
N LEU A 120 11.19 -5.33 4.13
CA LEU A 120 12.58 -5.58 3.74
C LEU A 120 13.49 -5.74 4.96
N GLU A 121 13.32 -4.89 5.97
CA GLU A 121 14.09 -4.92 7.21
C GLU A 121 13.82 -6.20 8.02
N LEU A 122 12.56 -6.62 8.11
CA LEU A 122 12.19 -7.90 8.71
C LEU A 122 12.82 -9.07 7.97
N ARG A 123 12.75 -9.08 6.63
CA ARG A 123 13.36 -10.13 5.80
C ARG A 123 14.88 -10.20 5.98
N LYS A 124 15.54 -9.06 6.14
CA LYS A 124 16.98 -9.00 6.41
C LYS A 124 17.32 -9.62 7.77
N LYS A 125 16.62 -9.23 8.84
CA LYS A 125 16.81 -9.80 10.19
C LYS A 125 16.56 -11.29 10.24
N ASP A 126 15.53 -11.76 9.53
CA ASP A 126 15.19 -13.16 9.41
C ASP A 126 16.28 -13.97 8.67
N LEU A 127 16.86 -13.43 7.60
CA LEU A 127 18.03 -14.02 6.94
C LEU A 127 19.27 -14.04 7.84
N GLU A 128 19.53 -12.97 8.57
CA GLU A 128 20.64 -12.88 9.52
C GLU A 128 20.48 -13.90 10.66
N LEU A 129 19.26 -14.04 11.19
CA LEU A 129 18.94 -15.02 12.23
C LEU A 129 19.12 -16.45 11.72
N ARG A 130 18.60 -16.77 10.53
CA ARG A 130 18.80 -18.09 9.91
C ARG A 130 20.29 -18.41 9.72
N LYS A 131 21.06 -17.45 9.21
CA LYS A 131 22.51 -17.61 9.06
C LYS A 131 23.19 -17.81 10.41
N TRP A 132 22.79 -17.06 11.44
CA TRP A 132 23.35 -17.20 12.77
C TRP A 132 23.07 -18.58 13.38
N ILE A 133 21.84 -19.09 13.21
CA ILE A 133 21.46 -20.44 13.64
C ILE A 133 22.31 -21.48 12.91
N GLN A 134 22.40 -21.41 11.58
CA GLN A 134 23.19 -22.35 10.79
C GLN A 134 24.66 -22.37 11.20
N ASP A 135 25.28 -21.19 11.30
CA ASP A 135 26.65 -21.04 11.77
C ASP A 135 26.83 -21.62 13.20
N ASN A 136 25.87 -21.39 14.10
CA ASN A 136 25.93 -21.95 15.46
C ASN A 136 25.81 -23.47 15.47
N THR A 137 24.93 -24.03 14.65
CA THR A 137 24.84 -25.48 14.48
C THR A 137 26.20 -26.05 14.11
N VAL A 138 26.86 -25.49 13.09
CA VAL A 138 28.21 -25.90 12.64
C VAL A 138 29.25 -25.74 13.76
N MET A 139 29.20 -24.65 14.51
CA MET A 139 30.13 -24.39 15.63
C MET A 139 29.91 -25.34 16.82
N SER A 140 28.70 -25.83 17.01
CA SER A 140 28.33 -26.74 18.12
C SER A 140 28.48 -28.23 17.81
N THR A 141 28.65 -28.58 16.53
CA THR A 141 28.81 -29.97 16.09
C THR A 141 30.02 -30.61 16.75
N ASP A 142 29.84 -31.79 17.38
CA ASP A 142 30.96 -32.59 17.90
C ASP A 142 31.71 -33.28 16.76
N ILE A 143 32.99 -32.94 16.62
CA ILE A 143 33.86 -33.40 15.55
C ILE A 143 34.68 -34.62 16.00
N SER A 144 34.78 -34.88 17.31
CA SER A 144 35.69 -35.90 17.87
C SER A 144 35.41 -37.32 17.39
N GLY A 145 34.13 -37.65 17.12
CA GLY A 145 33.69 -38.95 16.60
C GLY A 145 33.67 -39.09 15.08
N MET A 146 34.00 -38.03 14.32
CA MET A 146 33.90 -38.03 12.84
C MET A 146 35.16 -38.58 12.17
N ASN A 147 35.04 -39.00 10.90
CA ASN A 147 36.22 -39.43 10.14
C ASN A 147 37.14 -38.23 9.79
N PRO A 148 38.44 -38.44 9.54
CA PRO A 148 39.39 -37.34 9.35
C PRO A 148 39.03 -36.33 8.24
N GLN A 149 38.36 -36.79 7.18
CA GLN A 149 37.94 -35.92 6.09
C GLN A 149 36.78 -35.02 6.50
N GLN A 150 35.80 -35.57 7.21
CA GLN A 150 34.70 -34.81 7.80
C GLN A 150 35.20 -33.82 8.85
N GLN A 151 36.13 -34.24 9.71
CA GLN A 151 36.73 -33.35 10.71
C GLN A 151 37.37 -32.13 10.06
N LYS A 152 38.19 -32.35 9.02
CA LYS A 152 38.82 -31.26 8.27
C LYS A 152 37.80 -30.31 7.64
N TYR A 153 36.72 -30.85 7.08
CA TYR A 153 35.65 -30.05 6.48
C TYR A 153 34.98 -29.14 7.52
N PHE A 154 34.53 -29.69 8.65
CA PHE A 154 33.87 -28.90 9.69
C PHE A 154 34.81 -27.90 10.36
N LEU A 155 36.07 -28.24 10.60
CA LEU A 155 37.07 -27.29 11.10
C LEU A 155 37.24 -26.10 10.13
N SER A 156 37.32 -26.35 8.82
CA SER A 156 37.43 -25.26 7.84
C SER A 156 36.19 -24.35 7.80
N LEU A 157 35.00 -24.92 7.99
CA LEU A 157 33.76 -24.15 8.09
C LEU A 157 33.72 -23.31 9.37
N GLN A 158 34.15 -23.87 10.51
CA GLN A 158 34.24 -23.15 11.78
C GLN A 158 35.22 -21.97 11.67
N ASP A 159 36.39 -22.17 11.07
CA ASP A 159 37.36 -21.10 10.80
C ASP A 159 36.77 -19.99 9.92
N GLU A 160 36.02 -20.35 8.88
CA GLU A 160 35.33 -19.39 8.03
C GLU A 160 34.26 -18.60 8.80
N ILE A 161 33.47 -19.28 9.64
CA ILE A 161 32.47 -18.66 10.53
C ILE A 161 33.16 -17.69 11.51
N PHE A 162 34.28 -18.09 12.11
CA PHE A 162 35.08 -17.24 12.98
C PHE A 162 35.60 -16.00 12.25
N ALA A 163 36.17 -16.15 11.06
CA ALA A 163 36.66 -15.03 10.26
C ALA A 163 35.54 -14.06 9.89
N ARG A 164 34.35 -14.54 9.51
CA ARG A 164 33.20 -13.68 9.18
C ARG A 164 32.63 -12.94 10.39
N ARG A 165 32.55 -13.60 11.55
CA ARG A 165 31.93 -13.02 12.76
C ARG A 165 32.88 -12.12 13.55
N PHE A 166 34.17 -12.45 13.57
CA PHE A 166 35.16 -11.81 14.44
C PHE A 166 36.35 -11.19 13.69
N GLY A 167 36.55 -11.52 12.41
CA GLY A 167 37.67 -11.01 11.61
C GLY A 167 37.44 -9.63 10.97
N ALA A 168 36.19 -9.15 10.87
CA ALA A 168 35.87 -7.88 10.21
C ALA A 168 35.94 -6.64 11.14
N GLY A 169 36.45 -6.77 12.37
CA GLY A 169 36.48 -5.71 13.39
C GLY A 169 37.88 -5.23 13.82
N SER A 170 38.94 -5.55 13.09
CA SER A 170 40.30 -5.05 13.34
C SER A 170 40.83 -4.35 12.09
N GLY A 171 40.58 -3.05 12.00
CA GLY A 171 41.06 -2.16 10.93
C GLY A 171 40.64 -0.73 11.22
#